data_AF-K1RJ57-F1
#
_entry.id   AF-K1RJ57-F1
#
_cell.length_a   1.000
_cell.length_b   1.000
_cell.length_c   1.000
_cell.angle_alpha   90.00
_cell.angle_beta   90.00
_cell.angle_gamma   90.00
#
_symmetry.space_group_name_H-M   'P 1'
#
loop_
_entity.id
_entity.type
_entity.pdbx_description
1 polymer ?
#
loop_
_entity_poly.entity_id
_entity_poly.type
_entity_poly.pdbx_seq_one_letter_code
_entity_poly.pdbx_strand_id
1 'polypeptide(L)'
;MSRDEDKENYASIEEQKRIIQDYAISRNWTISDFYIDDNVSGYTFNRPAFSKMIEKVKGGKIDVVIAKDLSRIGRHNGRVLVLIDEFKNIQKNLILVSEMGGTYDVLNDRDDTIGITTWFNERYVKDCSRKTRDHMY
;
A
#
# COMPACT_ATOMS: atom_id res chain seq x y z
N MET A 1 -7.12 23.63 10.90
CA MET A 1 -8.10 22.85 10.10
C MET A 1 -7.55 21.44 9.98
N SER A 2 -7.91 20.55 10.89
CA SER A 2 -7.25 19.24 11.07
C SER A 2 -8.24 18.08 11.12
N ARG A 3 -9.43 18.26 10.53
CA ARG A 3 -10.49 17.23 10.51
C ARG A 3 -10.93 16.83 9.10
N ASP A 4 -10.36 17.44 8.06
CA ASP A 4 -10.76 17.17 6.68
C ASP A 4 -9.69 16.39 5.89
N GLU A 5 -8.39 16.49 6.22
CA GLU A 5 -7.34 15.67 5.56
C GLU A 5 -7.35 14.19 6.02
N ASP A 6 -7.97 13.87 7.15
CA ASP A 6 -8.21 12.49 7.59
C ASP A 6 -9.42 11.85 6.89
N LYS A 7 -10.31 12.63 6.27
CA LYS A 7 -11.51 12.09 5.60
C LYS A 7 -11.21 11.35 4.30
N GLU A 8 -10.17 11.73 3.56
CA GLU A 8 -9.76 11.01 2.34
C GLU A 8 -9.05 9.68 2.66
N ASN A 9 -8.40 9.57 3.84
CA ASN A 9 -7.84 8.30 4.30
C ASN A 9 -8.90 7.31 4.83
N TYR A 10 -10.13 7.79 5.05
CA TYR A 10 -11.28 7.05 5.57
C TYR A 10 -12.32 6.69 4.50
N ALA A 11 -11.89 6.31 3.29
CA ALA A 11 -12.65 5.25 2.63
C ALA A 11 -12.62 4.07 3.62
N SER A 12 -13.76 3.78 4.27
CA SER A 12 -13.88 2.83 5.39
C SER A 12 -13.02 1.59 5.12
N ILE A 13 -12.38 1.03 6.14
CA ILE A 13 -11.64 -0.25 5.99
C ILE A 13 -12.53 -1.29 5.29
N GLU A 14 -13.84 -1.21 5.50
CA GLU A 14 -14.86 -2.00 4.81
C GLU A 14 -14.93 -1.72 3.30
N GLU A 15 -14.86 -0.46 2.86
CA GLU A 15 -14.83 -0.11 1.44
C GLU A 15 -13.53 -0.60 0.79
N GLN A 16 -12.39 -0.46 1.48
CA GLN A 16 -11.12 -1.00 0.98
C GLN A 16 -11.17 -2.52 0.84
N LYS A 17 -11.74 -3.22 1.82
CA LYS A 17 -11.98 -4.66 1.76
C LYS A 17 -12.90 -5.01 0.59
N ARG A 18 -13.97 -4.25 0.39
CA ARG A 18 -14.94 -4.48 -0.67
C ARG A 18 -14.28 -4.38 -2.04
N ILE A 19 -13.50 -3.33 -2.29
CA ILE A 19 -12.79 -3.15 -3.57
C ILE A 19 -11.80 -4.31 -3.80
N ILE A 20 -11.05 -4.71 -2.76
CA ILE A 20 -10.10 -5.84 -2.85
C ILE A 20 -10.84 -7.16 -3.11
N GLN A 21 -11.98 -7.39 -2.43
CA GLN A 21 -12.82 -8.56 -2.61
C GLN A 21 -13.41 -8.63 -4.02
N ASP A 22 -13.95 -7.52 -4.51
CA ASP A 22 -14.55 -7.43 -5.84
C ASP A 22 -13.48 -7.72 -6.91
N TYR A 23 -12.29 -7.15 -6.76
CA TYR A 23 -11.17 -7.44 -7.65
C TYR A 23 -10.77 -8.93 -7.62
N ALA A 24 -10.65 -9.54 -6.43
CA ALA A 24 -10.34 -10.95 -6.31
C ALA A 24 -11.43 -11.85 -6.94
N ILE A 25 -12.71 -11.54 -6.70
CA ILE A 25 -13.85 -12.26 -7.27
C ILE A 25 -13.85 -12.16 -8.80
N SER A 26 -13.59 -10.96 -9.35
CA SER A 26 -13.50 -10.74 -10.81
C SER A 26 -12.41 -11.60 -11.48
N ARG A 27 -11.35 -11.94 -10.74
CA ARG A 27 -10.24 -12.81 -11.17
C ARG A 27 -10.43 -14.27 -10.79
N ASN A 28 -11.57 -14.62 -10.19
CA ASN A 28 -11.88 -15.95 -9.70
C ASN A 28 -10.89 -16.44 -8.61
N TRP A 29 -10.34 -15.51 -7.84
CA TRP A 29 -9.39 -15.76 -6.75
C TRP A 29 -10.07 -15.83 -5.39
N THR A 30 -9.51 -16.66 -4.50
CA THR A 30 -9.98 -16.79 -3.12
C THR A 30 -9.01 -16.05 -2.20
N ILE A 31 -9.53 -15.09 -1.42
CA ILE A 31 -8.73 -14.35 -0.43
C ILE A 31 -8.51 -15.25 0.78
N SER A 32 -7.25 -15.57 1.08
CA SER A 32 -6.86 -16.41 2.23
C SER A 32 -6.95 -15.66 3.56
N ASP A 33 -6.47 -14.42 3.61
CA ASP A 33 -6.35 -13.64 4.85
C ASP A 33 -6.44 -12.13 4.53
N PHE A 34 -7.00 -11.36 5.45
CA PHE A 34 -6.93 -9.90 5.43
C PHE A 34 -5.94 -9.40 6.49
N TYR A 35 -4.94 -8.62 6.06
CA TYR A 35 -3.97 -7.99 6.96
C TYR A 35 -4.34 -6.52 7.13
N ILE A 36 -4.75 -6.15 8.35
CA ILE A 36 -5.23 -4.81 8.67
C ILE A 36 -4.42 -4.31 9.85
N ASP A 37 -3.72 -3.19 9.66
CA ASP A 37 -3.04 -2.46 10.72
C ASP A 37 -3.85 -1.17 11.00
N ASP A 38 -4.71 -1.20 12.01
CA ASP A 38 -5.53 -0.06 12.43
C ASP A 38 -4.71 0.91 13.30
N ASN A 39 -4.90 2.22 13.15
CA ASN A 39 -4.20 3.30 13.87
C ASN A 39 -2.67 3.43 13.68
N VAL A 40 -2.08 2.85 12.62
CA VAL A 40 -0.63 2.99 12.39
C VAL A 40 -0.36 4.03 11.29
N SER A 41 0.23 5.17 11.67
CA SER A 41 0.75 6.15 10.69
C SER A 41 1.67 5.42 9.71
N GLY A 42 1.63 5.72 8.40
CA GLY A 42 2.51 5.09 7.42
C GLY A 42 4.01 5.40 7.58
N TYR A 43 4.36 6.08 8.68
CA TYR A 43 5.70 6.39 9.16
C TYR A 43 6.10 5.53 10.38
N THR A 44 5.15 4.93 11.09
CA THR A 44 5.39 4.13 12.29
C THR A 44 5.71 2.69 11.92
N PHE A 45 6.80 2.17 12.48
CA PHE A 45 7.38 0.87 12.16
C PHE A 45 6.62 -0.33 12.75
N ASN A 46 5.59 -0.10 13.56
CA ASN A 46 4.88 -1.15 14.28
C ASN A 46 3.66 -1.64 13.48
N ARG A 47 3.92 -2.32 12.37
CA ARG A 47 2.90 -2.93 11.49
C ARG A 47 2.96 -4.46 11.58
N PRO A 48 2.43 -5.05 12.68
CA PRO A 48 2.53 -6.49 12.90
C PRO A 48 1.79 -7.32 11.85
N ALA A 49 0.67 -6.82 11.29
CA ALA A 49 -0.05 -7.55 10.25
C ALA A 49 0.73 -7.52 8.92
N PHE A 50 1.29 -6.36 8.55
CA PHE A 50 2.19 -6.25 7.41
C PHE A 50 3.42 -7.16 7.52
N SER A 51 4.11 -7.18 8.66
CA SER A 51 5.27 -8.06 8.86
C SER A 51 4.90 -9.54 8.72
N LYS A 52 3.76 -9.97 9.30
CA LYS A 52 3.24 -11.34 9.14
C LYS A 52 2.93 -11.68 7.69
N MET A 53 2.36 -10.74 6.94
CA MET A 53 2.10 -10.90 5.51
C MET A 53 3.40 -11.13 4.75
N ILE A 54 4.42 -10.29 4.98
CA ILE A 54 5.73 -10.43 4.32
C ILE A 54 6.39 -11.76 4.65
N GLU A 55 6.35 -12.21 5.91
CA GLU A 55 6.87 -13.53 6.28
C GLU A 55 6.14 -14.67 5.56
N LYS A 56 4.81 -14.61 5.44
CA LYS A 56 4.04 -15.61 4.69
C LYS A 56 4.34 -15.60 3.20
N VAL A 57 4.55 -14.42 2.61
CA VAL A 57 4.98 -14.26 1.21
C VAL A 57 6.36 -14.87 1.00
N LYS A 58 7.33 -14.54 1.87
CA LYS A 58 8.69 -15.10 1.84
C LYS A 58 8.71 -16.61 2.09
N GLY A 59 7.81 -17.09 2.96
CA GLY A 59 7.59 -18.52 3.22
C GLY A 59 6.84 -19.26 2.11
N GLY A 60 6.51 -18.60 1.00
CA GLY A 60 5.85 -19.21 -0.15
C GLY A 60 4.37 -19.56 0.05
N LYS A 61 3.76 -19.16 1.17
CA LYS A 61 2.35 -19.45 1.48
C LYS A 61 1.36 -18.52 0.77
N ILE A 62 1.84 -17.39 0.28
CA ILE A 62 1.06 -16.39 -0.45
C ILE A 62 1.78 -16.15 -1.78
N ASP A 63 1.05 -16.19 -2.89
CA ASP A 63 1.55 -15.92 -4.24
C ASP A 63 1.27 -14.48 -4.71
N VAL A 64 0.12 -13.95 -4.27
CA VAL A 64 -0.36 -12.63 -4.69
C VAL A 64 -0.80 -11.84 -3.47
N VAL A 65 -0.30 -10.60 -3.38
CA VAL A 65 -0.75 -9.61 -2.40
C VAL A 65 -1.56 -8.55 -3.13
N ILE A 66 -2.72 -8.19 -2.59
CA ILE A 66 -3.57 -7.13 -3.15
C ILE A 66 -3.68 -6.01 -2.13
N ALA A 67 -3.37 -4.79 -2.57
CA ALA A 67 -3.53 -3.58 -1.78
C ALA A 67 -4.28 -2.52 -2.59
N LYS A 68 -4.77 -1.48 -1.92
CA LYS A 68 -5.46 -0.38 -2.60
C LYS A 68 -4.50 0.45 -3.45
N ASP A 69 -3.42 0.92 -2.82
CA ASP A 69 -2.48 1.88 -3.38
C ASP A 69 -1.13 1.77 -2.64
N LEU A 70 -0.06 2.34 -3.20
CA LEU A 70 1.30 2.28 -2.62
C LEU A 70 1.36 2.86 -1.20
N SER A 71 0.50 3.83 -0.87
CA SER A 71 0.49 4.45 0.47
C SER A 71 0.16 3.44 1.58
N ARG A 72 -0.52 2.33 1.23
CA ARG A 72 -0.83 1.22 2.13
C ARG A 72 0.36 0.30 2.37
N ILE A 73 1.27 0.18 1.41
CA ILE A 73 2.50 -0.62 1.53
C ILE A 73 3.57 0.13 2.32
N GLY A 74 3.80 1.40 2.00
CA GLY A 74 4.76 2.22 2.73
C GLY A 74 4.87 3.64 2.18
N ARG A 75 5.31 4.57 3.04
CA ARG A 75 5.50 5.99 2.67
C ARG A 75 6.96 6.37 2.43
N HIS A 76 7.89 5.44 2.64
CA HIS A 76 9.33 5.67 2.47
C HIS A 76 9.78 5.10 1.12
N ASN A 77 10.20 5.96 0.20
CA ASN A 77 10.41 5.54 -1.18
C ASN A 77 11.40 4.38 -1.32
N GLY A 78 12.59 4.54 -0.73
CA GLY A 78 13.62 3.50 -0.80
C GLY A 78 13.17 2.14 -0.26
N ARG A 79 12.24 2.09 0.71
CA ARG A 79 11.77 0.79 1.25
C ARG A 79 10.69 0.16 0.39
N VAL A 80 9.82 0.97 -0.20
CA VAL A 80 8.81 0.47 -1.15
C VAL A 80 9.48 -0.11 -2.38
N LEU A 81 10.50 0.55 -2.93
CA LEU A 81 11.27 0.02 -4.06
C LEU A 81 11.98 -1.28 -3.73
N VAL A 82 12.64 -1.36 -2.57
CA VAL A 82 13.29 -2.61 -2.11
C VAL A 82 12.26 -3.74 -1.96
N LEU A 83 11.08 -3.45 -1.38
CA LEU A 83 10.01 -4.45 -1.27
C LEU A 83 9.51 -4.91 -2.63
N ILE A 84 9.30 -4.00 -3.58
CA ILE A 84 8.88 -4.33 -4.95
C ILE A 84 9.92 -5.24 -5.61
N ASP A 85 11.21 -4.92 -5.47
CA ASP A 85 12.30 -5.73 -6.00
C ASP A 85 12.35 -7.12 -5.33
N GLU A 86 12.20 -7.17 -4.00
CA GLU A 86 12.10 -8.43 -3.27
C GLU A 86 10.98 -9.31 -3.81
N PHE A 87 9.76 -8.77 -3.99
CA PHE A 87 8.60 -9.49 -4.54
C PHE A 87 8.88 -10.04 -5.94
N LYS A 88 9.50 -9.24 -6.82
CA LYS A 88 9.91 -9.68 -8.17
C LYS A 88 10.92 -10.82 -8.11
N ASN A 89 11.93 -10.72 -7.24
CA ASN A 89 12.96 -11.74 -7.07
C ASN A 89 12.40 -13.09 -6.60
N ILE A 90 11.39 -13.08 -5.73
CA ILE A 90 10.72 -14.30 -5.25
C ILE A 90 9.57 -14.76 -6.16
N GLN A 91 9.38 -14.13 -7.33
CA GLN A 91 8.27 -14.38 -8.27
C GLN A 91 6.87 -14.27 -7.63
N LYS A 92 6.71 -13.35 -6.69
CA LYS A 92 5.44 -13.06 -6.02
C LYS A 92 4.86 -11.78 -6.57
N ASN A 93 3.55 -11.75 -6.73
CA ASN A 93 2.87 -10.61 -7.33
C ASN A 93 2.31 -9.66 -6.26
N LEU A 94 2.41 -8.37 -6.51
CA LEU A 94 1.79 -7.32 -5.72
C LEU A 94 0.88 -6.50 -6.64
N ILE A 95 -0.41 -6.46 -6.35
CA ILE A 95 -1.42 -5.78 -7.15
C ILE A 95 -1.98 -4.61 -6.36
N LEU A 96 -1.99 -3.43 -6.98
CA LEU A 96 -2.58 -2.22 -6.43
C LEU A 96 -3.83 -1.90 -7.23
N VAL A 97 -5.01 -1.95 -6.61
CA VAL A 97 -6.27 -1.85 -7.36
C VAL A 97 -6.69 -0.42 -7.72
N SER A 98 -6.08 0.59 -7.11
CA SER A 98 -6.46 2.00 -7.21
C SER A 98 -5.24 2.93 -7.33
N GLU A 99 -4.08 2.42 -7.77
CA GLU A 99 -2.91 3.25 -8.00
C GLU A 99 -3.14 4.12 -9.24
N MET A 100 -3.07 5.45 -9.08
CA MET A 100 -3.34 6.43 -10.16
C MET A 100 -4.68 6.24 -10.89
N GLY A 101 -5.70 5.68 -10.21
CA GLY A 101 -7.03 5.44 -10.79
C GLY A 101 -7.14 4.16 -11.63
N GLY A 102 -6.13 3.30 -11.61
CA GLY A 102 -6.15 2.00 -12.29
C GLY A 102 -5.65 0.85 -11.41
N THR A 103 -5.73 -0.36 -11.98
CA THR A 103 -5.06 -1.53 -11.40
C THR A 103 -3.62 -1.58 -11.89
N TYR A 104 -2.69 -1.70 -10.96
CA TYR A 104 -1.26 -1.79 -11.20
C TYR A 104 -0.74 -3.16 -10.73
N ASP A 105 -0.10 -3.90 -11.62
CA ASP A 105 0.45 -5.24 -11.34
C ASP A 105 1.97 -5.18 -11.28
N VAL A 106 2.55 -5.29 -10.09
CA VAL A 106 3.99 -5.09 -9.89
C VAL A 106 4.83 -6.11 -10.66
N LEU A 107 4.36 -7.34 -10.86
CA LEU A 107 5.13 -8.39 -11.52
C LEU A 107 5.05 -8.29 -13.04
N ASN A 108 3.87 -7.97 -13.58
CA ASN A 108 3.61 -7.99 -15.02
C ASN A 108 3.73 -6.61 -15.67
N ASP A 109 3.46 -5.54 -14.93
CA ASP A 109 3.51 -4.18 -15.44
C ASP A 109 4.98 -3.69 -15.43
N ARG A 110 5.52 -3.43 -16.63
CA ARG A 110 6.84 -2.82 -16.81
C ARG A 110 6.70 -1.31 -16.69
N ASP A 111 6.41 -0.86 -15.48
CA ASP A 111 6.30 0.56 -15.23
C ASP A 111 7.62 1.11 -14.72
N ASP A 112 8.30 1.83 -15.62
CA ASP A 112 9.53 2.55 -15.33
C ASP A 112 9.27 3.80 -14.47
N THR A 113 8.00 4.14 -14.19
CA THR A 113 7.60 5.36 -13.45
C THR A 113 7.38 5.13 -11.95
N ILE A 114 7.47 3.88 -11.48
CA ILE A 114 7.25 3.51 -10.08
C ILE A 114 8.13 4.28 -9.09
N GLY A 115 9.35 4.64 -9.50
CA GLY A 115 10.25 5.48 -8.70
C GLY A 115 9.73 6.92 -8.53
N ILE A 116 9.08 7.45 -9.56
CA ILE A 116 8.48 8.79 -9.58
C ILE A 116 7.23 8.82 -8.69
N THR A 117 6.30 7.86 -8.85
CA THR A 117 5.07 7.78 -8.03
C THR A 117 5.37 7.61 -6.55
N THR A 118 6.34 6.76 -6.23
CA THR A 118 6.78 6.56 -4.86
C THR A 118 7.41 7.83 -4.26
N TRP A 119 8.17 8.59 -5.06
CA TRP A 119 8.73 9.88 -4.62
C TRP A 119 7.65 10.93 -4.38
N PHE A 120 6.63 11.01 -5.25
CA PHE A 120 5.49 11.90 -5.05
C PHE A 120 4.74 11.58 -3.76
N ASN A 121 4.52 10.30 -3.45
CA ASN A 121 3.90 9.86 -2.20
C ASN A 121 4.73 10.29 -0.98
N GLU A 122 6.05 10.10 -1.02
CA GLU A 122 6.94 10.54 0.06
C GLU A 122 6.91 12.08 0.24
N ARG A 123 6.94 12.83 -0.87
CA ARG A 123 6.88 14.29 -0.86
C ARG A 123 5.56 14.80 -0.29
N TYR A 124 4.44 14.24 -0.71
CA TYR A 124 3.11 14.61 -0.21
C TYR A 124 3.04 14.47 1.33
N VAL A 125 3.56 13.37 1.86
CA VAL A 125 3.60 13.12 3.31
C VAL A 125 4.49 14.14 4.03
N LYS A 126 5.65 14.49 3.46
CA LYS A 126 6.55 15.51 4.01
C LYS A 126 5.93 16.92 3.98
N ASP A 127 5.22 17.26 2.92
CA ASP A 127 4.54 18.56 2.79
C ASP A 127 3.36 18.69 3.77
N CYS A 128 2.55 17.65 3.97
CA CYS A 128 1.53 17.62 5.03
C CYS A 128 2.17 17.77 6.42
N SER A 129 3.27 17.07 6.70
CA SER A 129 4.00 17.17 7.98
C SER A 129 4.51 18.60 8.25
N ARG A 130 4.96 19.32 7.22
CA ARG A 130 5.39 20.73 7.33
C ARG A 130 4.22 21.67 7.62
N LYS A 131 3.09 21.52 6.93
CA LYS A 131 1.90 22.37 7.13
C LYS A 131 1.32 22.27 8.54
N THR A 132 1.32 21.09 9.14
CA THR A 132 0.88 20.87 10.53
C THR A 132 1.80 21.54 11.56
N ARG A 133 3.09 21.69 11.23
CA ARG A 133 4.07 22.39 12.07
C ARG A 133 3.95 23.91 11.99
N ASP A 134 3.64 24.43 10.81
CA ASP A 134 3.48 25.87 10.57
C ASP A 134 2.18 26.42 11.18
N HIS A 135 1.11 25.63 11.23
CA HIS A 135 -0.16 26.01 11.87
C HIS A 135 -0.14 25.98 13.42
N MET A 136 1.01 25.66 14.03
CA MET A 136 1.17 25.60 15.49
C MET A 136 1.90 26.83 16.08
N TYR A 137 2.23 27.82 15.25
CA TYR A 137 2.80 29.11 15.63
C TYR A 137 1.92 30.28 15.19
#